data_AF-A0A3D1R1E0-F1
#
_entry.id   AF-A0A3D1R1E0-F1
#
_cell.length_a   1.000
_cell.length_b   1.000
_cell.length_c   1.000
_cell.angle_alpha   90.00
_cell.angle_beta   90.00
_cell.angle_gamma   90.00
#
_symmetry.space_group_name_H-M   'P 1'
#
loop_
_entity.id
_entity.type
_entity.pdbx_description
1 polymer ?
#
loop_
_entity_poly.entity_id
_entity_poly.type
_entity_poly.pdbx_seq_one_letter_code
_entity_poly.pdbx_strand_id
1 'polypeptide(L)'
;MTAVSTGKAERQRRVRKAPWLWTATEIAVAALVVFCPLAIATVHPWATGVAAALAFAACALAATAAMRSGEPFLVPAPGLALGAATLFIAFQLLPLPPAVVGLLAPSTRELFEFVLGPLGLYPAWRPLSLDPPATARELVKALTYLCAFFAAAQVARSSRARKRMVTV
;
A
#
# COMPACT_ATOMS: atom_id res chain seq x y z
N MET A 1 18.24 43.89 0.30
CA MET A 1 17.21 43.28 1.17
C MET A 1 15.90 42.93 0.41
N THR A 2 15.97 42.46 -0.83
CA THR A 2 14.77 42.23 -1.69
C THR A 2 14.60 40.80 -2.19
N ALA A 3 15.61 39.93 -2.06
CA ALA A 3 15.61 38.56 -2.61
C ALA A 3 14.88 37.51 -1.74
N VAL A 4 14.59 37.79 -0.47
CA VAL A 4 13.93 36.83 0.44
C VAL A 4 12.40 36.79 0.24
N SER A 5 11.81 37.84 -0.33
CA SER A 5 10.36 37.97 -0.51
C SER A 5 9.82 37.15 -1.70
N THR A 6 10.60 37.02 -2.78
CA THR A 6 10.22 36.28 -3.99
C THR A 6 10.09 34.77 -3.76
N GLY A 7 10.98 34.18 -2.96
CA GLY A 7 10.91 32.75 -2.62
C GLY A 7 9.67 32.36 -1.81
N LYS A 8 9.17 33.24 -0.92
CA LYS A 8 7.93 33.01 -0.17
C LYS A 8 6.69 33.07 -1.08
N ALA A 9 6.65 34.03 -2.02
CA ALA A 9 5.53 34.22 -2.94
C ALA A 9 5.39 33.06 -3.95
N GLU A 10 6.50 32.52 -4.46
CA GLU A 10 6.48 31.32 -5.31
C GLU A 10 6.07 30.06 -4.53
N ARG A 11 6.58 29.89 -3.31
CA ARG A 11 6.17 28.78 -2.43
C ARG A 11 4.69 28.86 -2.08
N GLN A 12 4.16 30.06 -1.81
CA GLN A 12 2.72 30.30 -1.58
C GLN A 12 1.86 30.11 -2.83
N ARG A 13 2.36 30.42 -4.04
CA ARG A 13 1.66 30.13 -5.32
C ARG A 13 1.61 28.63 -5.61
N ARG A 14 2.63 27.85 -5.27
CA ARG A 14 2.64 26.38 -5.41
C ARG A 14 1.63 25.70 -4.47
N VAL A 15 1.53 26.14 -3.21
CA VAL A 15 0.57 25.64 -2.21
C VAL A 15 -0.91 25.94 -2.58
N ARG A 16 -1.18 26.83 -3.55
CA ARG A 16 -2.53 27.13 -4.07
C ARG A 16 -2.98 26.24 -5.22
N LYS A 17 -2.12 25.40 -5.80
CA LYS A 17 -2.51 24.55 -6.94
C LYS A 17 -3.22 23.28 -6.45
N ALA A 18 -4.55 23.26 -6.65
CA ALA A 18 -5.48 22.13 -6.46
C ALA A 18 -5.88 21.77 -5.00
N PRO A 19 -6.59 22.68 -4.27
CA PRO A 19 -7.19 22.34 -2.98
C PRO A 19 -8.19 21.18 -3.07
N TRP A 20 -8.82 20.98 -4.23
CA TRP A 20 -9.80 19.92 -4.45
C TRP A 20 -9.20 18.50 -4.36
N LEU A 21 -7.92 18.32 -4.69
CA LEU A 21 -7.26 17.00 -4.60
C LEU A 21 -7.10 16.54 -3.15
N TRP A 22 -6.79 17.48 -2.25
CA TRP A 22 -6.71 17.20 -0.82
C TRP A 22 -8.08 16.86 -0.26
N THR A 23 -9.11 17.62 -0.61
CA THR A 23 -10.51 17.31 -0.24
C THR A 23 -10.95 15.94 -0.77
N ALA A 24 -10.60 15.61 -2.02
CA ALA A 24 -10.92 14.30 -2.60
C ALA A 24 -10.20 13.15 -1.87
N THR A 25 -8.95 13.36 -1.46
CA THR A 25 -8.19 12.39 -0.66
C THR A 25 -8.84 12.20 0.72
N GLU A 26 -9.22 13.29 1.39
CA GLU A 26 -9.94 13.24 2.68
C GLU A 26 -11.24 12.45 2.57
N ILE A 27 -12.05 12.73 1.55
CA ILE A 27 -13.31 12.01 1.30
C ILE A 27 -13.05 10.52 1.05
N ALA A 28 -12.03 10.18 0.26
CA ALA A 28 -11.69 8.80 -0.03
C ALA A 28 -11.23 8.04 1.23
N VAL A 29 -10.42 8.67 2.08
CA VAL A 29 -9.98 8.09 3.36
C VAL A 29 -11.17 7.94 4.31
N ALA A 30 -12.04 8.95 4.42
CA ALA A 30 -13.24 8.88 5.25
C ALA A 30 -14.19 7.76 4.78
N ALA A 31 -14.42 7.65 3.47
CA ALA A 31 -15.20 6.57 2.88
C ALA A 31 -14.61 5.19 3.23
N LEU A 32 -13.28 5.05 3.19
CA LEU A 32 -12.60 3.81 3.58
C LEU A 32 -12.81 3.48 5.07
N VAL A 33 -12.69 4.47 5.96
CA VAL A 33 -12.91 4.28 7.41
C VAL A 33 -14.37 3.90 7.72
N VAL A 34 -15.34 4.41 6.97
CA VAL A 34 -16.75 4.04 7.13
C VAL A 34 -17.06 2.68 6.50
N PHE A 35 -16.50 2.40 5.33
CA PHE A 35 -16.74 1.17 4.58
C PHE A 35 -16.11 -0.05 5.27
N CYS A 36 -14.89 0.06 5.80
CA CYS A 36 -14.18 -1.08 6.38
C CYS A 36 -14.98 -1.77 7.53
N PRO A 37 -15.50 -1.06 8.55
CA PRO A 37 -16.33 -1.67 9.59
C PRO A 37 -17.61 -2.33 9.08
N LEU A 38 -18.27 -1.73 8.09
CA LEU A 38 -19.44 -2.32 7.44
C LEU A 38 -19.09 -3.62 6.69
N ALA A 39 -17.86 -3.69 6.18
CA ALA A 39 -17.30 -4.84 5.49
C ALA A 39 -16.70 -5.91 6.43
N ILE A 40 -16.45 -5.62 7.72
CA ILE A 40 -15.85 -6.58 8.70
C ILE A 40 -16.68 -7.86 8.82
N ALA A 41 -17.99 -7.80 8.58
CA ALA A 41 -18.85 -8.98 8.58
C ALA A 41 -18.73 -9.86 7.32
N THR A 42 -17.91 -9.46 6.33
CA THR A 42 -17.85 -10.11 5.01
C THR A 42 -16.45 -10.65 4.71
N VAL A 43 -16.33 -11.99 4.62
CA VAL A 43 -15.13 -12.69 4.10
C VAL A 43 -15.07 -12.68 2.56
N HIS A 44 -15.88 -11.85 1.91
CA HIS A 44 -16.09 -11.94 0.47
C HIS A 44 -15.05 -11.16 -0.35
N PRO A 45 -14.57 -11.72 -1.47
CA PRO A 45 -13.60 -11.06 -2.35
C PRO A 45 -14.02 -9.67 -2.84
N TRP A 46 -15.32 -9.43 -3.04
CA TRP A 46 -15.83 -8.15 -3.52
C TRP A 46 -15.55 -7.01 -2.54
N ALA A 47 -15.68 -7.25 -1.24
CA ALA A 47 -15.46 -6.24 -0.21
C ALA A 47 -13.98 -5.83 -0.14
N THR A 48 -13.09 -6.82 -0.28
CA THR A 48 -11.65 -6.57 -0.41
C THR A 48 -11.35 -5.76 -1.68
N GLY A 49 -12.02 -6.07 -2.79
CA GLY A 49 -11.87 -5.33 -4.05
C GLY A 49 -12.27 -3.86 -3.95
N VAL A 50 -13.41 -3.56 -3.29
CA VAL A 50 -13.86 -2.18 -3.06
C VAL A 50 -12.89 -1.43 -2.15
N ALA A 51 -12.47 -2.03 -1.04
CA ALA A 51 -11.50 -1.43 -0.13
C ALA A 51 -10.16 -1.14 -0.83
N ALA A 52 -9.68 -2.08 -1.63
CA ALA A 52 -8.47 -1.90 -2.45
C ALA A 52 -8.64 -0.71 -3.40
N ALA A 53 -9.71 -0.67 -4.20
CA ALA A 53 -9.96 0.40 -5.14
C ALA A 53 -9.96 1.79 -4.46
N LEU A 54 -10.64 1.92 -3.32
CA LEU A 54 -10.66 3.14 -2.53
C LEU A 54 -9.28 3.51 -1.99
N ALA A 55 -8.52 2.55 -1.45
CA ALA A 55 -7.17 2.79 -0.92
C ALA A 55 -6.19 3.24 -2.02
N PHE A 56 -6.20 2.56 -3.16
CA PHE A 56 -5.37 2.92 -4.32
C PHE A 56 -5.72 4.31 -4.84
N ALA A 57 -7.02 4.62 -4.98
CA ALA A 57 -7.47 5.94 -5.41
C ALA A 57 -7.04 7.04 -4.41
N ALA A 58 -7.23 6.81 -3.11
CA ALA A 58 -6.80 7.75 -2.06
C ALA A 58 -5.29 7.97 -2.10
N CYS A 59 -4.49 6.91 -2.24
CA CYS A 59 -3.04 7.01 -2.31
C CYS A 59 -2.58 7.75 -3.58
N ALA A 60 -3.20 7.49 -4.74
CA ALA A 60 -2.90 8.19 -5.99
C ALA A 60 -3.26 9.69 -5.90
N LEU A 61 -4.40 10.02 -5.32
CA LEU A 61 -4.80 11.41 -5.06
C LEU A 61 -3.83 12.11 -4.10
N ALA A 62 -3.44 11.44 -3.01
CA ALA A 62 -2.46 11.96 -2.06
C ALA A 62 -1.09 12.21 -2.71
N ALA A 63 -0.60 11.26 -3.53
CA ALA A 63 0.67 11.37 -4.24
C ALA A 63 0.63 12.53 -5.26
N THR A 64 -0.42 12.61 -6.07
CA THR A 64 -0.59 13.71 -7.05
C THR A 64 -0.73 15.07 -6.37
N ALA A 65 -1.44 15.14 -5.24
CA ALA A 65 -1.55 16.36 -4.44
C ALA A 65 -0.20 16.80 -3.86
N ALA A 66 0.59 15.86 -3.33
CA ALA A 66 1.94 16.11 -2.82
C ALA A 66 2.90 16.59 -3.92
N MET A 67 2.93 15.90 -5.07
CA MET A 67 3.75 16.28 -6.23
C MET A 67 3.42 17.69 -6.73
N ARG A 68 2.12 18.04 -6.83
CA ARG A 68 1.68 19.37 -7.29
C ARG A 68 1.95 20.48 -6.27
N SER A 69 1.93 20.15 -4.98
CA SER A 69 2.19 21.10 -3.90
C SER A 69 3.69 21.27 -3.62
N GLY A 70 4.55 20.38 -4.15
CA GLY A 70 5.98 20.33 -3.83
C GLY A 70 6.24 19.87 -2.39
N GLU A 71 5.29 19.14 -1.79
CA GLU A 71 5.42 18.60 -0.44
C GLU A 71 6.20 17.28 -0.49
N PRO A 72 7.18 17.05 0.40
CA PRO A 72 7.93 15.82 0.43
C PRO A 72 7.04 14.64 0.86
N PHE A 73 7.08 13.56 0.08
CA PHE A 73 6.49 12.28 0.44
C PHE A 73 7.42 11.60 1.46
N LEU A 74 7.13 11.77 2.74
CA LEU A 74 7.90 11.13 3.80
C LEU A 74 7.30 9.78 4.12
N VAL A 75 8.17 8.78 4.24
CA VAL A 75 7.79 7.43 4.65
C VAL A 75 8.10 7.28 6.13
N PRO A 76 7.10 7.37 7.04
CA PRO A 76 7.34 7.19 8.47
C PRO A 76 7.72 5.72 8.75
N ALA A 77 8.39 5.47 9.88
CA ALA A 77 8.89 4.13 10.23
C ALA A 77 7.81 3.02 10.17
N PRO A 78 6.56 3.23 10.63
CA PRO A 78 5.50 2.23 10.46
C PRO A 78 5.19 1.92 8.98
N GLY A 79 5.30 2.92 8.09
CA GLY A 79 5.15 2.73 6.65
C GLY A 79 6.28 1.90 6.04
N LEU A 80 7.51 2.00 6.56
CA LEU A 80 8.61 1.12 6.16
C LEU A 80 8.36 -0.33 6.60
N ALA A 81 7.90 -0.54 7.83
CA ALA A 81 7.57 -1.88 8.33
C ALA A 81 6.45 -2.53 7.50
N LEU A 82 5.39 -1.77 7.20
CA LEU A 82 4.32 -2.22 6.31
C LEU A 82 4.84 -2.53 4.90
N GLY A 83 5.67 -1.64 4.34
CA GLY A 83 6.29 -1.86 3.03
C GLY A 83 7.16 -3.12 2.99
N ALA A 84 7.97 -3.35 4.03
CA ALA A 84 8.79 -4.54 4.15
C ALA A 84 7.93 -5.82 4.23
N ALA A 85 6.85 -5.80 5.01
CA ALA A 85 5.90 -6.90 5.08
C ALA A 85 5.23 -7.17 3.72
N THR A 86 4.80 -6.13 3.00
CA THR A 86 4.24 -6.26 1.64
C THR A 86 5.26 -6.84 0.67
N LEU A 87 6.51 -6.37 0.69
CA LEU A 87 7.59 -6.89 -0.15
C LEU A 87 7.89 -8.36 0.15
N PHE A 88 7.86 -8.75 1.44
CA PHE A 88 8.04 -10.14 1.83
C PHE A 88 6.93 -11.04 1.28
N ILE A 89 5.66 -10.60 1.34
CA ILE A 89 4.53 -11.34 0.74
C ILE A 89 4.69 -11.43 -0.78
N ALA A 90 5.12 -10.36 -1.44
CA ALA A 90 5.38 -10.37 -2.89
C ALA A 90 6.53 -11.34 -3.25
N PHE A 91 7.60 -11.36 -2.46
CA PHE A 91 8.72 -12.28 -2.63
C PHE A 91 8.29 -13.74 -2.53
N GLN A 92 7.32 -14.08 -1.68
CA GLN A 92 6.80 -15.45 -1.57
C GLN A 92 6.12 -15.97 -2.85
N LEU A 93 5.68 -15.07 -3.74
CA LEU A 93 5.05 -15.43 -5.02
C LEU A 93 6.05 -15.58 -6.17
N LEU A 94 7.30 -15.14 -5.99
CA LEU A 94 8.30 -15.27 -7.04
C LEU A 94 8.68 -16.74 -7.23
N PRO A 95 8.71 -17.26 -8.48
CA PRO A 95 9.18 -18.60 -8.73
C PRO A 95 10.69 -18.67 -8.45
N LEU A 96 11.08 -19.51 -7.50
CA LEU A 96 12.47 -19.70 -7.10
C LEU A 96 12.98 -21.05 -7.61
N PRO A 97 14.28 -21.19 -7.89
CA PRO A 97 14.87 -22.46 -8.24
C PRO A 97 14.85 -23.41 -7.02
N PRO A 98 14.74 -24.74 -7.23
CA PRO A 98 14.67 -25.75 -6.16
C PRO A 98 15.78 -25.65 -5.10
N ALA A 99 16.99 -25.28 -5.52
CA ALA A 99 18.13 -25.10 -4.61
C ALA A 99 17.88 -23.97 -3.59
N VAL A 100 17.29 -22.86 -4.03
CA VAL A 100 16.97 -21.71 -3.16
C VAL A 100 15.80 -22.07 -2.22
N VAL A 101 14.78 -22.76 -2.74
CA VAL A 101 13.66 -23.26 -1.90
C VAL A 101 14.19 -24.21 -0.82
N GLY A 102 15.09 -25.13 -1.17
CA GLY A 102 15.70 -26.05 -0.21
C GLY A 102 16.55 -25.38 0.87
N LEU A 103 17.18 -24.25 0.56
CA LEU A 103 17.96 -23.48 1.53
C LEU A 103 17.08 -22.66 2.48
N LEU A 104 16.02 -22.02 1.95
CA LEU A 104 15.16 -21.14 2.71
C LEU A 104 14.06 -21.89 3.50
N ALA A 105 13.54 -22.98 2.94
CA ALA A 105 12.40 -23.71 3.46
C ALA A 105 12.56 -25.22 3.21
N PRO A 106 13.42 -25.91 3.99
CA PRO A 106 13.71 -27.34 3.80
C PRO A 106 12.46 -28.22 3.91
N SER A 107 11.57 -27.92 4.87
CA SER A 107 10.30 -28.66 5.02
C SER A 107 9.35 -28.49 3.82
N THR A 108 9.35 -27.31 3.18
CA THR A 108 8.58 -27.08 1.95
C THR A 108 9.13 -27.89 0.78
N ARG A 109 10.46 -28.04 0.71
CA ARG A 109 11.11 -28.90 -0.28
C ARG A 109 10.72 -30.37 -0.10
N GLU A 110 10.75 -30.89 1.12
CA GLU A 110 10.34 -32.27 1.42
C GLU A 110 8.88 -32.53 0.99
N LEU A 111 7.97 -31.59 1.28
CA LEU A 111 6.58 -31.67 0.82
C LEU A 111 6.47 -31.68 -0.71
N PHE A 112 7.22 -30.82 -1.41
CA PHE A 112 7.21 -30.81 -2.87
C PHE A 112 7.81 -32.08 -3.47
N GLU A 113 8.92 -32.59 -2.96
CA GLU A 113 9.51 -33.86 -3.41
C GLU A 113 8.53 -35.02 -3.18
N PHE A 114 7.88 -35.07 -2.01
CA PHE A 114 6.91 -36.12 -1.67
C PHE A 114 5.65 -36.09 -2.55
N VAL A 115 5.04 -34.91 -2.75
CA VAL A 115 3.76 -34.79 -3.49
C VAL A 115 3.96 -34.77 -5.00
N LEU A 116 5.01 -34.09 -5.48
CA LEU A 116 5.20 -33.79 -6.90
C LEU A 116 6.27 -34.65 -7.56
N GLY A 117 7.18 -35.25 -6.78
CA GLY A 117 8.19 -36.18 -7.27
C GLY A 117 7.58 -37.39 -8.01
N PRO A 118 6.58 -38.09 -7.43
CA PRO A 118 5.92 -39.22 -8.09
C PRO A 118 5.21 -38.85 -9.40
N LEU A 119 4.84 -37.57 -9.55
CA LEU A 119 4.18 -37.04 -10.75
C LEU A 119 5.17 -36.58 -11.83
N GLY A 120 6.49 -36.65 -11.57
CA GLY A 120 7.51 -36.11 -12.46
C GLY A 120 7.50 -34.58 -12.58
N LEU A 121 6.84 -33.89 -11.65
CA LEU A 121 6.65 -32.44 -11.65
C LEU A 121 7.64 -31.68 -10.75
N TYR A 122 8.62 -32.39 -10.17
CA TYR A 122 9.71 -31.86 -9.36
C TYR A 122 11.01 -32.61 -9.70
N PRO A 123 12.17 -31.93 -9.79
CA PRO A 123 12.45 -30.51 -9.49
C PRO A 123 11.98 -29.54 -10.60
N ALA A 124 11.34 -28.43 -10.20
CA ALA A 124 10.92 -27.35 -11.09
C ALA A 124 10.92 -25.99 -10.35
N TRP A 125 10.97 -24.87 -11.08
CA TRP A 125 10.87 -23.53 -10.49
C TRP A 125 9.47 -23.31 -9.93
N ARG A 126 9.38 -22.97 -8.64
CA ARG A 126 8.10 -22.84 -7.93
C ARG A 126 8.13 -21.70 -6.91
N PRO A 127 6.98 -21.06 -6.63
CA PRO A 127 6.88 -20.09 -5.55
C PRO A 127 7.28 -20.69 -4.21
N LEU A 128 7.74 -19.83 -3.29
CA LEU A 128 7.95 -20.22 -1.89
C LEU A 128 6.62 -20.51 -1.18
N SER A 129 5.55 -19.84 -1.61
CA SER A 129 4.21 -20.08 -1.09
C SER A 129 3.66 -21.45 -1.48
N LEU A 130 3.07 -22.15 -0.49
CA LEU A 130 2.33 -23.40 -0.67
C LEU A 130 0.98 -23.20 -1.38
N ASP A 131 0.37 -22.02 -1.24
CA ASP A 131 -0.90 -21.64 -1.88
C ASP A 131 -0.73 -20.25 -2.53
N PRO A 132 -0.20 -20.19 -3.76
CA PRO A 132 0.02 -18.92 -4.46
C PRO A 132 -1.28 -18.09 -4.64
N PRO A 133 -2.45 -18.68 -4.97
CA PRO A 133 -3.71 -17.93 -4.99
C PRO A 133 -4.12 -17.30 -3.66
N ALA A 134 -3.90 -17.97 -2.52
CA ALA A 134 -4.14 -17.35 -1.21
C ALA A 134 -3.14 -16.23 -0.92
N THR A 135 -1.85 -16.46 -1.16
CA THR A 135 -0.81 -15.43 -0.96
C THR A 135 -1.02 -14.20 -1.85
N ALA A 136 -1.53 -14.37 -3.08
CA ALA A 136 -1.90 -13.25 -3.94
C ALA A 136 -3.04 -12.41 -3.34
N ARG A 137 -4.03 -13.03 -2.69
CA ARG A 137 -5.09 -12.32 -1.98
C ARG A 137 -4.55 -11.57 -0.76
N GLU A 138 -3.62 -12.17 -0.02
CA GLU A 138 -2.91 -11.50 1.07
C GLU A 138 -2.08 -10.31 0.58
N LEU A 139 -1.43 -10.43 -0.59
CA LEU A 139 -0.68 -9.34 -1.20
C LEU A 139 -1.59 -8.14 -1.51
N VAL A 140 -2.78 -8.38 -2.06
CA VAL A 140 -3.77 -7.32 -2.33
C VAL A 140 -4.19 -6.62 -1.03
N LYS A 141 -4.43 -7.37 0.05
CA LYS A 141 -4.75 -6.79 1.36
C LYS A 141 -3.58 -5.96 1.92
N ALA A 142 -2.36 -6.49 1.86
CA ALA A 142 -1.17 -5.80 2.31
C ALA A 142 -0.94 -4.48 1.56
N LEU A 143 -1.09 -4.48 0.22
CA LEU A 143 -1.05 -3.27 -0.60
C LEU A 143 -2.16 -2.28 -0.25
N THR A 144 -3.38 -2.78 -0.01
CA THR A 144 -4.52 -1.95 0.41
C THR A 144 -4.21 -1.21 1.71
N TYR A 145 -3.67 -1.92 2.71
CA TYR A 145 -3.26 -1.31 3.98
C TYR A 145 -2.13 -0.30 3.81
N LEU A 146 -1.14 -0.62 2.99
CA LEU A 146 -0.02 0.27 2.70
C LEU A 146 -0.48 1.58 2.03
N CYS A 147 -1.34 1.48 1.01
CA CYS A 147 -1.92 2.62 0.32
C CYS A 147 -2.80 3.47 1.24
N ALA A 148 -3.68 2.84 2.03
CA ALA A 148 -4.52 3.53 2.99
C ALA A 148 -3.68 4.28 4.04
N PHE A 149 -2.62 3.64 4.56
CA PHE A 149 -1.71 4.25 5.51
C PHE A 149 -1.01 5.49 4.93
N PHE A 150 -0.45 5.39 3.72
CA PHE A 150 0.21 6.54 3.08
C PHE A 150 -0.76 7.68 2.78
N ALA A 151 -1.97 7.37 2.29
CA ALA A 151 -2.99 8.37 2.05
C ALA A 151 -3.35 9.12 3.35
N ALA A 152 -3.62 8.38 4.43
CA ALA A 152 -3.95 8.94 5.73
C ALA A 152 -2.79 9.76 6.33
N ALA A 153 -1.55 9.26 6.25
CA ALA A 153 -0.37 9.96 6.73
C ALA A 153 -0.16 11.30 6.00
N GLN A 154 -0.38 11.32 4.68
CA GLN A 154 -0.26 12.54 3.89
C GLN A 154 -1.37 13.55 4.19
N VAL A 155 -2.61 13.10 4.38
CA VAL A 155 -3.73 13.96 4.82
C VAL A 155 -3.40 14.59 6.17
N ALA A 156 -2.98 13.79 7.15
CA ALA A 156 -2.66 14.26 8.51
C ALA A 156 -1.53 15.30 8.55
N ARG A 157 -0.58 15.23 7.60
CA ARG A 157 0.54 16.16 7.48
C ARG A 157 0.18 17.46 6.77
N SER A 158 -0.80 17.46 5.87
CA SER A 158 -1.19 18.68 5.17
C SER A 158 -1.80 19.67 6.18
N SER A 159 -1.14 20.79 6.42
CA SER A 159 -1.52 21.76 7.47
C SER A 159 -2.90 22.41 7.29
N ARG A 160 -3.57 22.18 6.15
CA ARG A 160 -4.96 22.59 5.88
C ARG A 160 -5.98 21.59 6.45
N ALA A 161 -5.73 20.29 6.37
CA ALA A 161 -6.58 19.26 6.96
C ALA A 161 -6.62 19.39 8.49
N ARG A 162 -5.46 19.63 9.11
CA ARG A 162 -5.32 19.82 10.56
C ARG A 162 -6.10 21.02 11.09
N LYS A 163 -6.19 22.13 10.33
CA LYS A 163 -6.99 23.30 10.74
C LYS A 163 -8.49 23.05 10.62
N ARG A 164 -8.94 22.26 9.65
CA ARG A 164 -10.36 21.91 9.47
C ARG A 164 -10.87 20.87 10.47
N MET A 165 -10.04 19.91 10.89
CA MET A 165 -10.44 18.91 11.90
C MET A 165 -10.59 19.47 13.32
N VAL A 166 -9.98 20.62 13.62
CA VAL A 166 -10.07 21.26 14.95
C VAL A 166 -11.20 22.31 15.02
N THR A 167 -11.86 22.61 13.89
CA THR A 167 -12.95 23.60 13.82
C THR A 167 -14.32 23.02 13.52
N VAL A 168 -14.48 21.69 13.63
CA VAL A 168 -15.78 21.01 13.63
C VAL A 168 -16.09 20.53 15.04
#